data_AF-A0A429PEP7-F1
#
_entry.id   AF-A0A429PEP7-F1
#
_cell.length_a   1.000
_cell.length_b   1.000
_cell.length_c   1.000
_cell.angle_alpha   90.00
_cell.angle_beta   90.00
_cell.angle_gamma   90.00
#
_symmetry.space_group_name_H-M   'P 1'
#
loop_
_entity.id
_entity.type
_entity.pdbx_description
1 polymer ?
#
loop_
_entity_poly.entity_id
_entity_poly.type
_entity_poly.pdbx_seq_one_letter_code
_entity_poly.pdbx_strand_id
1 'polypeptide(L)'
;MPTLTADLTAMATYITAHGLHTGEQLIGHDTGDIDIAALAYITAERCTPPRAFFDDEAASLRLIENSAPTMQLLHAISAVLDTEPCTTLTDDGVEIPDYIEHISNWTATPPIGRKTPPTRDEITDRLRTAAANTARTTGVPTQRTTSPTAVSRFPRQRAA
;
A
#
# COMPACT_ATOMS: atom_id res chain seq x y z
N MET A 1 -6.68 0.83 16.42
CA MET A 1 -5.75 0.28 15.41
C MET A 1 -5.51 1.38 14.39
N PRO A 2 -4.25 1.76 14.12
CA PRO A 2 -3.96 2.65 12.99
C PRO A 2 -4.56 2.04 11.73
N THR A 3 -5.21 2.89 10.91
CA THR A 3 -5.89 2.44 9.71
C THR A 3 -4.87 2.26 8.59
N LEU A 4 -5.10 1.32 7.68
CA LEU A 4 -4.27 1.06 6.49
C LEU A 4 -3.87 2.36 5.73
N THR A 5 -4.73 3.37 5.71
CA THR A 5 -4.45 4.72 5.19
C THR A 5 -3.32 5.46 5.94
N ALA A 6 -3.31 5.40 7.28
CA ALA A 6 -2.28 6.05 8.10
C ALA A 6 -0.90 5.41 7.87
N ASP A 7 -0.87 4.10 7.69
CA ASP A 7 0.37 3.32 7.48
C ASP A 7 0.98 3.65 6.11
N LEU A 8 0.18 3.67 5.05
CA LEU A 8 0.62 4.12 3.72
C LEU A 8 1.15 5.57 3.74
N THR A 9 0.52 6.45 4.53
CA THR A 9 0.96 7.84 4.71
C THR A 9 2.28 7.91 5.48
N ALA A 10 2.47 7.07 6.50
CA ALA A 10 3.71 6.98 7.25
C ALA A 10 4.87 6.47 6.37
N MET A 11 4.63 5.45 5.56
CA MET A 11 5.60 4.95 4.58
C MET A 11 6.03 6.04 3.59
N ALA A 12 5.06 6.78 3.03
CA ALA A 12 5.33 7.90 2.13
C ALA A 12 6.21 8.99 2.79
N THR A 13 5.92 9.28 4.06
CA THR A 13 6.71 10.24 4.86
C THR A 13 8.13 9.74 5.08
N TYR A 14 8.29 8.46 5.41
CA TYR A 14 9.60 7.82 5.61
C TYR A 14 10.45 7.90 4.33
N ILE A 15 9.89 7.46 3.19
CA ILE A 15 10.60 7.45 1.91
C ILE A 15 11.04 8.85 1.50
N THR A 16 10.18 9.87 1.74
CA THR A 16 10.54 11.26 1.47
C THR A 16 11.79 11.70 2.24
N ALA A 17 11.89 11.33 3.52
CA ALA A 17 12.96 11.74 4.42
C ALA A 17 14.25 10.93 4.26
N HIS A 18 14.13 9.62 4.01
CA HIS A 18 15.25 8.68 4.10
C HIS A 18 15.62 8.02 2.77
N GLY A 19 14.77 8.11 1.74
CA GLY A 19 14.93 7.34 0.51
C GLY A 19 14.45 5.90 0.66
N LEU A 20 14.87 5.05 -0.28
CA LEU A 20 14.48 3.64 -0.34
C LEU A 20 15.69 2.81 -0.79
N HIS A 21 15.86 1.64 -0.20
CA HIS A 21 16.78 0.63 -0.71
C HIS A 21 16.16 -0.09 -1.91
N THR A 22 16.97 -0.34 -2.94
CA THR A 22 16.55 -1.04 -4.16
C THR A 22 17.55 -2.14 -4.53
N GLY A 23 18.29 -2.66 -3.55
CA GLY A 23 19.23 -3.77 -3.74
C GLY A 23 18.57 -5.14 -3.52
N GLU A 24 19.38 -6.19 -3.49
CA GLU A 24 18.91 -7.59 -3.38
C GLU A 24 18.44 -7.95 -1.97
N GLN A 25 18.97 -7.30 -0.93
CA GLN A 25 18.53 -7.53 0.45
C GLN A 25 17.45 -6.54 0.83
N LEU A 26 16.59 -6.87 1.80
CA LEU A 26 15.53 -5.95 2.22
C LEU A 26 16.07 -4.72 2.98
N ILE A 27 17.27 -4.82 3.55
CA ILE A 27 17.97 -3.68 4.15
C ILE A 27 19.42 -3.67 3.70
N GLY A 28 19.89 -2.52 3.26
CA GLY A 28 21.31 -2.33 2.91
C GLY A 28 22.18 -2.40 4.15
N HIS A 29 23.09 -3.38 4.25
CA HIS A 29 24.00 -3.55 5.40
C HIS A 29 24.82 -2.29 5.71
N ASP A 30 25.32 -1.63 4.67
CA ASP A 30 26.26 -0.51 4.81
C ASP A 30 25.55 0.84 4.98
N THR A 31 24.33 0.98 4.45
CA THR A 31 23.60 2.26 4.43
C THR A 31 22.45 2.30 5.44
N GLY A 32 21.93 1.14 5.84
CA GLY A 32 20.72 1.03 6.65
C GLY A 32 19.44 1.41 5.89
N ASP A 33 19.53 1.64 4.57
CA ASP A 33 18.38 1.95 3.74
C ASP A 33 17.43 0.76 3.71
N ILE A 34 16.13 1.02 3.66
CA ILE A 34 15.08 0.00 3.82
C ILE A 34 14.32 -0.17 2.51
N ASP A 35 14.12 -1.41 2.09
CA ASP A 35 13.26 -1.79 0.97
C ASP A 35 11.78 -1.54 1.31
N ILE A 36 10.96 -1.33 0.29
CA ILE A 36 9.54 -0.99 0.47
C ILE A 36 8.74 -2.09 1.19
N ALA A 37 9.06 -3.36 0.98
CA ALA A 37 8.39 -4.47 1.67
C ALA A 37 8.80 -4.57 3.14
N ALA A 38 10.08 -4.37 3.45
CA ALA A 38 10.55 -4.27 4.83
C ALA A 38 9.95 -3.04 5.55
N LEU A 39 9.86 -1.91 4.86
CA LEU A 39 9.24 -0.70 5.40
C LEU A 39 7.75 -0.93 5.69
N ALA A 40 7.04 -1.66 4.82
CA ALA A 40 5.65 -2.05 5.06
C ALA A 40 5.53 -2.87 6.35
N TYR A 41 6.42 -3.85 6.55
CA TYR A 41 6.43 -4.68 7.76
C TYR A 41 6.71 -3.88 9.03
N ILE A 42 7.81 -3.12 9.03
CA ILE A 42 8.22 -2.25 10.16
C ILE A 42 7.11 -1.28 10.52
N THR A 43 6.45 -0.71 9.50
CA THR A 43 5.31 0.16 9.71
C THR A 43 4.16 -0.63 10.32
N ALA A 44 3.61 -1.64 9.63
CA ALA A 44 2.45 -2.41 10.08
C ALA A 44 2.61 -3.00 11.49
N GLU A 45 3.71 -3.68 11.75
CA GLU A 45 4.01 -4.37 13.01
C GLU A 45 4.53 -3.43 14.10
N ARG A 46 4.84 -2.17 13.76
CA ARG A 46 5.35 -1.15 14.69
C ARG A 46 6.58 -1.62 15.45
N CYS A 47 7.49 -2.28 14.74
CA CYS A 47 8.70 -2.86 15.30
C CYS A 47 9.96 -2.21 14.73
N THR A 48 11.11 -2.47 15.35
CA THR A 48 12.40 -2.22 14.70
C THR A 48 12.65 -3.30 13.64
N PRO A 49 13.50 -3.04 12.63
CA PRO A 49 13.89 -4.06 11.66
C PRO A 49 14.32 -5.38 12.32
N PRO A 50 13.67 -6.51 11.99
CA PRO A 50 14.15 -7.83 12.40
C PRO A 50 15.54 -8.11 11.83
N ARG A 51 16.36 -8.86 12.55
CA ARG A 51 17.72 -9.22 12.08
C ARG A 51 17.69 -9.94 10.73
N ALA A 52 16.69 -10.79 10.50
CA ALA A 52 16.53 -11.53 9.24
C ALA A 52 16.55 -10.61 8.01
N PHE A 53 16.04 -9.38 8.11
CA PHE A 53 15.98 -8.43 6.99
C PHE A 53 17.36 -7.99 6.47
N PHE A 54 18.41 -8.26 7.26
CA PHE A 54 19.78 -7.98 6.88
C PHE A 54 20.43 -9.23 6.24
N ASP A 55 20.27 -10.42 6.82
CA ASP A 55 21.12 -11.58 6.51
C ASP A 55 20.39 -12.87 6.11
N ASP A 56 19.07 -12.91 6.10
CA ASP A 56 18.27 -14.10 5.75
C ASP A 56 16.99 -13.72 5.00
N GLU A 57 17.10 -13.66 3.66
CA GLU A 57 16.00 -13.33 2.77
C GLU A 57 14.81 -14.30 2.95
N ALA A 58 15.05 -15.60 3.02
CA ALA A 58 13.98 -16.59 3.17
C ALA A 58 13.22 -16.42 4.49
N ALA A 59 13.91 -16.11 5.59
CA ALA A 59 13.25 -15.78 6.85
C ALA A 59 12.51 -14.44 6.78
N SER A 60 13.04 -13.47 6.04
CA SER A 60 12.41 -12.16 5.83
C SER A 60 11.09 -12.26 5.10
N LEU A 61 11.06 -13.00 3.99
CA LEU A 61 9.85 -13.27 3.22
C LEU A 61 8.81 -13.96 4.11
N ARG A 62 9.20 -15.00 4.86
CA ARG A 62 8.29 -15.66 5.81
C ARG A 62 7.72 -14.71 6.87
N LEU A 63 8.50 -13.75 7.38
CA LEU A 63 7.99 -12.77 8.35
C LEU A 63 6.92 -11.88 7.71
N ILE A 64 7.17 -11.41 6.50
CA ILE A 64 6.26 -10.53 5.75
C ILE A 64 4.97 -11.28 5.38
N GLU A 65 5.09 -12.47 4.80
CA GLU A 65 3.96 -13.31 4.38
C GLU A 65 3.04 -13.69 5.56
N ASN A 66 3.63 -13.95 6.73
CA ASN A 66 2.85 -14.28 7.93
C ASN A 66 2.23 -13.07 8.63
N SER A 67 2.54 -11.84 8.20
CA SER A 67 1.95 -10.62 8.74
C SER A 67 0.75 -10.18 7.89
N ALA A 68 -0.46 -10.51 8.36
CA ALA A 68 -1.70 -10.05 7.75
C ALA A 68 -1.77 -8.51 7.53
N PRO A 69 -1.40 -7.63 8.49
CA PRO A 69 -1.43 -6.19 8.24
C PRO A 69 -0.36 -5.75 7.22
N THR A 70 0.79 -6.41 7.17
CA THR A 70 1.81 -6.13 6.14
C THR A 70 1.33 -6.53 4.77
N MET A 71 0.79 -7.75 4.61
CA MET A 71 0.24 -8.20 3.33
C MET A 71 -0.92 -7.33 2.86
N GLN A 72 -1.74 -6.77 3.77
CA GLN A 72 -2.76 -5.78 3.41
C GLN A 72 -2.16 -4.49 2.83
N LEU A 73 -1.03 -4.02 3.36
CA LEU A 73 -0.29 -2.88 2.78
C LEU A 73 0.22 -3.23 1.39
N LEU A 74 0.89 -4.37 1.22
CA LEU A 74 1.43 -4.79 -0.07
C LEU A 74 0.31 -4.93 -1.10
N HIS A 75 -0.81 -5.57 -0.78
CA HIS A 75 -1.97 -5.64 -1.67
C HIS A 75 -2.50 -4.25 -2.05
N ALA A 76 -2.60 -3.33 -1.10
CA ALA A 76 -3.09 -1.97 -1.37
C ALA A 76 -2.15 -1.17 -2.28
N ILE A 77 -0.84 -1.38 -2.15
CA ILE A 77 0.18 -0.75 -3.01
C ILE A 77 0.13 -1.37 -4.40
N SER A 78 0.18 -2.71 -4.50
CA SER A 78 0.11 -3.46 -5.76
C SER A 78 -1.14 -3.09 -6.57
N ALA A 79 -2.30 -2.95 -5.91
CA ALA A 79 -3.57 -2.57 -6.55
C ALA A 79 -3.59 -1.18 -7.23
N VAL A 80 -2.59 -0.33 -6.98
CA VAL A 80 -2.44 0.97 -7.64
C VAL A 80 -1.26 1.01 -8.60
N LEU A 81 -0.58 -0.10 -8.85
CA LEU A 81 0.47 -0.20 -9.86
C LEU A 81 -0.14 -0.55 -11.23
N ASP A 82 0.59 -0.23 -12.30
CA ASP A 82 0.13 -0.44 -13.67
C ASP A 82 0.50 -1.84 -14.21
N THR A 83 1.07 -2.70 -13.35
CA THR A 83 1.50 -4.06 -13.68
C THR A 83 0.87 -5.06 -12.72
N GLU A 84 0.63 -6.28 -13.20
CA GLU A 84 0.18 -7.39 -12.36
C GLU A 84 1.36 -7.98 -11.58
N PRO A 85 1.11 -8.54 -10.38
CA PRO A 85 2.13 -9.30 -9.65
C PRO A 85 2.58 -10.52 -10.45
N CYS A 86 3.87 -10.85 -10.35
CA CYS A 86 4.38 -12.16 -10.75
C CYS A 86 3.76 -13.26 -9.90
N THR A 87 3.82 -14.50 -10.37
CA THR A 87 3.40 -15.67 -9.60
C THR A 87 4.62 -16.45 -9.13
N THR A 88 4.55 -16.96 -7.90
CA THR A 88 5.51 -17.90 -7.34
C THR A 88 4.85 -19.26 -7.13
N LEU A 89 5.63 -20.34 -7.27
CA LEU A 89 5.15 -21.71 -7.08
C LEU A 89 5.38 -22.11 -5.63
N THR A 90 4.29 -22.42 -4.92
CA THR A 90 4.35 -23.00 -3.57
C THR A 90 4.89 -24.43 -3.60
N ASP A 91 5.31 -24.93 -2.44
CA ASP A 91 5.75 -26.33 -2.26
C ASP A 91 4.68 -27.36 -2.70
N ASP A 92 3.39 -26.97 -2.61
CA ASP A 92 2.25 -27.77 -3.05
C ASP A 92 1.98 -27.69 -4.57
N GLY A 93 2.83 -26.99 -5.33
CA GLY A 93 2.69 -26.81 -6.77
C GLY A 93 1.58 -25.82 -7.17
N VAL A 94 1.12 -24.98 -6.25
CA VAL A 94 0.11 -23.94 -6.51
C VAL A 94 0.81 -22.63 -6.82
N GLU A 95 0.45 -21.99 -7.94
CA GLU A 95 0.90 -20.64 -8.27
C GLU A 95 0.10 -19.60 -7.47
N ILE A 96 0.79 -18.73 -6.75
CA ILE A 96 0.21 -17.62 -6.00
C ILE A 96 0.86 -16.30 -6.40
N PRO A 97 0.14 -15.17 -6.40
CA PRO A 97 0.75 -13.86 -6.64
C PRO A 97 1.82 -13.52 -5.59
N ASP A 98 3.01 -13.13 -6.06
CA ASP A 98 4.10 -12.64 -5.23
C ASP A 98 4.06 -11.12 -5.14
N TYR A 99 3.35 -10.63 -4.12
CA TYR A 99 3.22 -9.19 -3.88
C TYR A 99 4.49 -8.56 -3.30
N ILE A 100 5.36 -9.36 -2.68
CA ILE A 100 6.61 -8.85 -2.12
C ILE A 100 7.54 -8.53 -3.28
N GLU A 101 7.79 -9.52 -4.13
CA GLU A 101 8.63 -9.36 -5.33
C GLU A 101 8.04 -8.30 -6.26
N HIS A 102 6.72 -8.28 -6.48
CA HIS A 102 6.08 -7.30 -7.36
C HIS A 102 6.43 -5.86 -6.99
N ILE A 103 6.35 -5.51 -5.70
CA ILE A 103 6.50 -4.13 -5.24
C ILE A 103 7.98 -3.77 -5.11
N SER A 104 8.81 -4.66 -4.54
CA SER A 104 10.25 -4.43 -4.44
C SER A 104 10.87 -4.28 -5.84
N ASN A 105 10.54 -5.19 -6.77
CA ASN A 105 10.98 -5.10 -8.17
C ASN A 105 10.46 -3.84 -8.87
N TRP A 106 9.20 -3.45 -8.64
CA TRP A 106 8.67 -2.21 -9.22
C TRP A 106 9.49 -0.98 -8.80
N THR A 107 9.93 -0.90 -7.55
CA THR A 107 10.77 0.22 -7.09
C THR A 107 12.21 0.16 -7.60
N ALA A 108 12.72 -1.04 -7.89
CA ALA A 108 14.11 -1.27 -8.29
C ALA A 108 14.33 -1.28 -9.81
N THR A 109 13.30 -1.55 -10.61
CA THR A 109 13.43 -1.84 -12.04
C THR A 109 12.81 -0.76 -12.91
N PRO A 110 13.51 -0.28 -13.95
CA PRO A 110 12.91 0.60 -14.95
C PRO A 110 11.71 -0.08 -15.63
N PRO A 111 10.53 0.56 -15.67
CA PRO A 111 9.42 0.02 -16.44
C PRO A 111 9.74 0.03 -17.94
N ILE A 112 9.00 -0.76 -18.72
CA ILE A 112 9.19 -0.88 -20.17
C ILE A 112 9.17 0.52 -20.81
N GLY A 113 10.23 0.83 -21.58
CA GLY A 113 10.39 2.12 -22.25
C GLY A 113 11.06 3.21 -21.41
N ARG A 114 11.43 2.94 -20.15
CA ARG A 114 12.24 3.83 -19.30
C ARG A 114 13.64 3.27 -19.06
N LYS A 115 14.60 4.17 -18.82
CA LYS A 115 16.00 3.83 -18.51
C LYS A 115 16.31 3.81 -17.02
N THR A 116 15.41 4.36 -16.20
CA THR A 116 15.59 4.48 -14.75
C THR A 116 14.36 3.93 -14.04
N PRO A 117 14.54 3.37 -12.83
CA PRO A 117 13.44 2.99 -11.96
C PRO A 117 12.53 4.18 -11.63
N PRO A 118 11.37 3.94 -11.00
CA PRO A 118 10.56 4.99 -10.42
C PRO A 118 11.37 5.89 -9.49
N THR A 119 11.14 7.19 -9.59
CA THR A 119 11.72 8.16 -8.67
C THR A 119 11.04 8.08 -7.31
N ARG A 120 11.69 8.65 -6.29
CA ARG A 120 11.12 8.78 -4.94
C ARG A 120 9.75 9.46 -4.94
N ASP A 121 9.57 10.50 -5.74
CA ASP A 121 8.30 11.22 -5.84
C ASP A 121 7.21 10.34 -6.44
N GLU A 122 7.52 9.60 -7.52
CA GLU A 122 6.59 8.63 -8.12
C GLU A 122 6.18 7.54 -7.12
N ILE A 123 7.13 7.03 -6.33
CA ILE A 123 6.86 6.04 -5.28
C ILE A 123 5.91 6.62 -4.22
N THR A 124 6.24 7.81 -3.74
CA THR A 124 5.46 8.51 -2.71
C THR A 124 4.05 8.84 -3.19
N ASP A 125 3.90 9.21 -4.47
CA ASP A 125 2.58 9.50 -5.07
C ASP A 125 1.73 8.24 -5.24
N ARG A 126 2.33 7.08 -5.55
CA ARG A 126 1.60 5.81 -5.56
C ARG A 126 1.15 5.41 -4.16
N LEU A 127 1.98 5.59 -3.12
CA LEU A 127 1.58 5.36 -1.74
C LEU A 127 0.40 6.25 -1.31
N ARG A 128 0.43 7.54 -1.67
CA ARG A 128 -0.70 8.46 -1.43
C ARG A 128 -1.97 8.04 -2.18
N THR A 129 -1.82 7.55 -3.41
CA THR A 129 -2.93 7.02 -4.21
C THR A 129 -3.54 5.77 -3.56
N ALA A 130 -2.72 4.83 -3.10
CA ALA A 130 -3.17 3.68 -2.32
C ALA A 130 -3.92 4.11 -1.06
N ALA A 131 -3.37 5.07 -0.30
CA ALA A 131 -3.99 5.59 0.91
C ALA A 131 -5.38 6.19 0.64
N ALA A 132 -5.52 6.96 -0.44
CA ALA A 132 -6.79 7.53 -0.89
C ALA A 132 -7.78 6.45 -1.33
N ASN A 133 -7.34 5.40 -2.03
CA ASN A 133 -8.19 4.27 -2.42
C ASN A 133 -8.75 3.54 -1.19
N THR A 134 -7.89 3.24 -0.23
CA THR A 134 -8.29 2.62 1.04
C THR A 134 -9.29 3.48 1.82
N ALA A 135 -9.07 4.80 1.89
CA ALA A 135 -9.98 5.71 2.57
C ALA A 135 -11.38 5.74 1.91
N ARG A 136 -11.44 5.67 0.58
CA ARG A 136 -12.71 5.60 -0.18
C ARG A 136 -13.46 4.28 0.05
N THR A 137 -12.75 3.16 0.14
CA THR A 137 -13.38 1.84 0.34
C THR A 137 -13.87 1.64 1.77
N THR A 138 -13.21 2.26 2.75
CA THR A 138 -13.60 2.18 4.17
C THR A 138 -14.63 3.24 4.58
N GLY A 139 -14.76 4.33 3.82
CA GLY A 139 -15.85 5.29 3.96
C GLY A 139 -17.17 4.72 3.42
N VAL A 140 -18.12 4.43 4.31
CA VAL A 140 -19.51 4.07 3.97
C VAL A 140 -20.03 4.97 2.84
N PRO A 141 -20.66 4.43 1.78
CA PRO A 141 -21.29 5.26 0.76
C PRO A 141 -22.37 6.10 1.45
N THR A 142 -22.14 7.41 1.56
CA THR A 142 -23.18 8.35 1.97
C THR A 142 -24.28 8.23 0.92
N GLN A 143 -25.35 7.50 1.26
CA GLN A 143 -26.58 7.57 0.49
C GLN A 143 -26.97 9.04 0.44
N ARG A 144 -26.80 9.64 -0.74
CA ARG A 144 -27.51 10.87 -1.08
C ARG A 144 -28.99 10.48 -1.11
N THR A 145 -29.64 10.59 0.05
CA THR A 145 -31.09 10.70 0.10
C THR A 145 -31.43 11.98 -0.64
N THR A 146 -31.82 11.83 -1.91
CA THR A 146 -32.53 12.88 -2.63
C THR A 146 -33.80 13.16 -1.85
N SER A 147 -33.87 14.36 -1.28
CA SER A 147 -35.09 14.90 -0.67
C SER A 147 -36.23 14.82 -1.71
N PRO A 148 -37.37 14.19 -1.41
CA PRO A 148 -38.57 14.44 -2.19
C PRO A 148 -39.03 15.87 -1.88
N THR A 149 -39.01 16.70 -2.91
CA THR A 149 -39.62 18.03 -2.98
C THR A 149 -41.01 18.01 -2.36
N ALA A 150 -41.16 18.53 -1.14
CA ALA A 150 -42.46 18.86 -0.58
C ALA A 150 -42.95 20.13 -1.28
N VAL A 151 -43.88 19.94 -2.22
CA VAL A 151 -44.61 21.01 -2.90
C VAL A 151 -45.34 21.85 -1.86
N SER A 152 -44.98 23.13 -1.79
CA SER A 152 -45.68 24.15 -1.02
C SER A 152 -47.14 24.27 -1.48
N ARG A 153 -48.09 24.08 -0.56
CA ARG A 153 -49.47 24.58 -0.68
C ARG A 153 -49.89 25.23 0.64
N PHE A 154 -50.00 26.55 0.61
CA PHE A 154 -50.77 27.38 1.55
C PHE A 154 -51.60 28.37 0.71
N PRO A 155 -52.62 29.05 1.27
CA PRO A 155 -53.90 28.54 1.76
C PRO A 155 -55.07 29.17 0.97
N ARG A 156 -56.31 28.66 1.10
CA ARG A 156 -57.50 29.50 0.86
C ARG A 156 -58.58 29.26 1.91
N GLN A 157 -59.00 30.39 2.47
CA GLN A 157 -60.04 30.63 3.45
C GLN A 157 -61.41 30.05 3.04
N ARG A 158 -62.26 29.77 4.04
CA ARG A 158 -63.68 30.19 4.02
C ARG A 158 -64.34 30.15 5.41
N ALA A 159 -64.82 31.32 5.80
CA ALA A 159 -66.04 31.69 6.55
C ALA A 159 -66.70 30.69 7.54
N ALA A 160 -66.90 31.14 8.78
CA ALA A 160 -68.19 31.62 9.28
C ALA A 160 -67.94 32.63 10.42
#